data_AF-M5S620-F1
#
_entry.id   AF-M5S620-F1
#
_cell.length_a   1.000
_cell.length_b   1.000
_cell.length_c   1.000
_cell.angle_alpha   90.00
_cell.angle_beta   90.00
_cell.angle_gamma   90.00
#
_symmetry.space_group_name_H-M   'P 1'
#
loop_
_entity.id
_entity.type
_entity.pdbx_description
1 polymer ?
#
loop_
_entity_poly.entity_id
_entity_poly.type
_entity_poly.pdbx_seq_one_letter_code
_entity_poly.pdbx_strand_id
1 'polypeptide(L)' 'MFPDQIGVGERVGKVFTVRIDNPAGMMRSRPNIETDVKQWDDCRECSEFESCYQLCMAKIALDATVAAKH' A
#
# COMPACT_ATOMS: atom_id res chain seq x y z
N MET A 1 -0.59 2.10 7.99
CA MET A 1 -1.83 2.29 7.19
C MET A 1 -1.80 1.45 5.94
N PHE A 2 -0.71 1.54 5.18
CA PHE A 2 -0.42 0.73 4.01
C PHE A 2 0.20 -0.62 4.41
N PRO A 3 0.22 -1.62 3.52
CA PRO A 3 0.98 -2.86 3.73
C PRO A 3 2.49 -2.57 3.82
N ASP A 4 3.23 -3.42 4.54
CA ASP A 4 4.68 -3.25 4.72
C ASP A 4 5.51 -3.58 3.47
N GLN A 5 4.95 -4.38 2.57
CA GLN A 5 5.58 -4.78 1.31
C GLN A 5 4.51 -4.81 0.22
N ILE A 6 4.87 -4.32 -0.97
CA ILE A 6 4.05 -4.43 -2.17
C ILE A 6 4.68 -5.50 -3.06
N GLY A 7 3.88 -6.48 -3.50
CA GLY A 7 4.35 -7.59 -4.33
C GLY A 7 3.22 -8.53 -4.71
N VAL A 8 3.55 -9.58 -5.46
CA VAL A 8 2.57 -10.59 -5.89
C VAL A 8 1.87 -11.20 -4.67
N GLY A 9 0.57 -11.42 -4.81
CA GLY A 9 -0.31 -11.90 -3.75
C GLY A 9 -1.10 -10.79 -3.05
N GLU A 10 -1.80 -11.17 -1.99
CA GLU A 10 -2.54 -10.23 -1.14
C GLU A 10 -1.62 -9.66 -0.05
N ARG A 11 -1.62 -8.34 0.08
CA ARG A 11 -0.87 -7.59 1.09
C ARG A 11 -1.84 -6.69 1.82
N VAL A 12 -2.03 -6.98 3.11
CA VAL A 12 -3.02 -6.30 3.96
C VAL A 12 -2.31 -5.27 4.83
N GLY A 13 -2.76 -4.03 4.74
CA GLY A 13 -2.44 -2.97 5.70
C GLY A 13 -3.66 -2.67 6.57
N LYS A 14 -3.49 -1.75 7.53
CA LYS A 14 -4.60 -1.32 8.40
C LYS A 14 -5.76 -0.70 7.61
N VAL A 15 -5.47 0.10 6.59
CA VAL A 15 -6.49 0.79 5.77
C VAL A 15 -6.50 0.23 4.35
N PHE A 16 -5.33 0.04 3.76
CA PHE A 16 -5.21 -0.34 2.35
C PHE A 16 -4.84 -1.81 2.23
N THR A 17 -5.58 -2.54 1.41
CA THR A 17 -5.22 -3.88 0.96
C THR A 17 -4.87 -3.81 -0.51
N VAL A 18 -3.74 -4.40 -0.89
CA VAL A 18 -3.27 -4.46 -2.26
C VAL A 18 -3.18 -5.92 -2.69
N ARG A 19 -3.84 -6.26 -3.79
CA ARG A 19 -3.78 -7.58 -4.41
C ARG A 19 -3.16 -7.44 -5.79
N ILE A 20 -2.04 -8.14 -6.00
CA ILE A 20 -1.37 -8.20 -7.30
C ILE A 20 -1.43 -9.64 -7.78
N ASP A 21 -2.22 -9.87 -8.82
CA ASP A 21 -2.30 -11.18 -9.45
C ASP A 21 -0.96 -11.57 -10.09
N ASN A 22 -0.63 -12.86 -10.01
CA ASN A 22 0.58 -13.38 -10.63
C ASN A 22 0.46 -13.18 -12.16
N PRO A 23 1.42 -12.51 -12.82
CA PRO A 23 1.31 -12.27 -14.26
C PRO A 23 1.32 -13.60 -15.00
N ALA A 24 0.23 -13.88 -15.73
CA ALA A 24 0.11 -15.05 -16.59
C ALA A 24 0.44 -14.66 -18.04
N GLY A 25 1.52 -15.23 -18.58
CA GLY A 25 1.96 -14.97 -19.96
C GLY A 25 2.36 -13.51 -20.19
N MET A 26 1.81 -12.88 -21.23
CA MET A 26 2.11 -11.48 -21.60
C MET A 26 1.21 -10.45 -20.91
N MET A 27 0.29 -10.88 -20.03
CA MET A 27 -0.65 -9.99 -19.36
C MET A 27 0.04 -9.27 -18.21
N ARG A 28 0.01 -7.93 -18.22
CA ARG A 28 0.48 -7.15 -17.06
C ARG A 28 -0.48 -7.36 -15.90
N SER A 29 0.04 -7.73 -14.74
CA SER A 29 -0.70 -7.73 -13.48
C SER A 29 -1.28 -6.33 -13.23
N ARG A 30 -2.60 -6.23 -13.06
CA ARG A 30 -3.23 -5.00 -12.59
C ARG A 30 -3.39 -5.10 -11.08
N PRO A 31 -2.82 -4.18 -10.29
CA PRO A 31 -3.08 -4.15 -8.86
C PRO A 31 -4.55 -3.84 -8.61
N ASN A 32 -5.21 -4.64 -7.78
CA ASN A 32 -6.49 -4.30 -7.17
C ASN A 32 -6.23 -3.72 -5.78
N ILE A 33 -6.82 -2.56 -5.50
CA ILE A 33 -6.63 -1.84 -4.24
C ILE A 33 -7.98 -1.70 -3.57
N GLU A 34 -8.07 -2.20 -2.34
CA GLU A 34 -9.24 -2.10 -1.49
C GLU A 34 -8.93 -1.17 -0.31
N THR A 35 -9.93 -0.40 0.12
CA THR A 35 -9.80 0.56 1.21
C THR A 35 -10.84 0.25 2.28
N ASP A 36 -10.39 0.02 3.51
CA ASP A 36 -11.25 -0.04 4.69
C ASP A 36 -11.56 1.39 5.16
N VAL A 37 -12.73 1.88 4.78
CA VAL A 37 -13.19 3.25 5.11
C VAL A 37 -13.35 3.45 6.61
N LYS A 38 -13.73 2.41 7.36
CA LYS A 38 -13.91 2.52 8.80
C LYS A 38 -12.55 2.71 9.49
N GLN A 39 -11.57 1.88 9.13
CA GLN A 39 -10.20 2.04 9.65
C GLN A 39 -9.55 3.34 9.20
N TRP A 40 -9.93 3.87 8.03
CA TRP A 40 -9.51 5.19 7.58
C TRP A 40 -10.06 6.29 8.49
N ASP A 41 -11.36 6.26 8.79
CA ASP A 41 -11.98 7.22 9.69
C ASP A 41 -11.38 7.16 11.10
N ASP A 42 -11.18 5.95 11.65
CA ASP A 42 -10.48 5.75 12.93
C ASP A 42 -9.06 6.37 12.91
N CYS A 43 -8.36 6.27 11.78
CA CYS A 43 -7.05 6.90 11.61
C CYS A 43 -7.13 8.42 11.59
N ARG A 44 -8.15 9.02 10.95
CA ARG A 44 -8.30 10.48 10.85
C ARG A 44 -8.63 11.15 12.18
N GLU A 45 -9.17 10.41 13.15
CA GLU A 45 -9.43 10.92 14.50
C GLU A 45 -8.16 10.95 15.38
N CYS A 46 -7.08 10.31 14.96
CA CYS A 46 -5.82 10.31 15.69
C CYS A 46 -5.06 11.64 15.52
N SER A 47 -4.54 12.21 16.62
CA SER A 47 -3.75 13.45 16.59
C SER A 47 -2.43 13.33 15.82
N GLU A 48 -1.90 12.11 15.68
CA GLU A 48 -0.65 11.82 14.96
C GLU A 48 -0.89 11.37 13.52
N PHE A 49 -2.14 11.43 13.02
CA PHE A 49 -2.52 10.94 11.69
C PHE A 49 -1.59 11.45 10.59
N GLU A 50 -1.39 12.76 10.54
CA GLU A 50 -0.61 13.40 9.47
C GLU A 50 0.84 12.89 9.46
N SER A 51 1.50 12.87 10.61
CA SER A 51 2.87 12.36 10.75
C SER A 51 2.98 10.89 10.34
N CYS A 52 2.01 10.07 10.77
CA CYS A 52 1.97 8.64 10.42
C CYS A 52 1.75 8.43 8.92
N TYR A 53 0.86 9.22 8.32
CA TYR A 53 0.57 9.17 6.89
C TYR A 53 1.80 9.59 6.07
N GLN A 54 2.41 10.72 6.39
CA GLN A 54 3.60 11.23 5.72
C GLN A 54 4.77 10.24 5.79
N LEU A 55 5.01 9.64 6.95
CA LEU A 55 6.04 8.61 7.12
C LEU A 55 5.77 7.40 6.24
N CYS A 56 4.53 6.90 6.19
CA CYS A 56 4.16 5.79 5.32
C CYS A 56 4.40 6.13 3.84
N MET A 57 4.00 7.33 3.40
CA MET A 57 4.17 7.77 2.02
C MET A 57 5.65 7.92 1.65
N ALA A 58 6.48 8.46 2.55
CA ALA A 58 7.92 8.54 2.37
C ALA A 58 8.57 7.16 2.20
N LYS A 59 8.17 6.18 3.03
CA LYS A 59 8.62 4.77 2.92
C LYS A 59 8.26 4.18 1.56
N ILE A 60 7.00 4.32 1.12
CA ILE A 60 6.54 3.80 -0.18
C ILE A 60 7.31 4.44 -1.34
N ALA A 61 7.52 5.76 -1.31
CA ALA A 61 8.27 6.46 -2.34
C ALA A 61 9.73 5.99 -2.41
N LEU A 62 10.36 5.74 -1.24
CA LEU A 62 11.70 5.19 -1.15
C LEU A 62 11.76 3.78 -1.75
N ASP A 63 10.86 2.89 -1.35
CA ASP A 63 10.81 1.51 -1.84
C ASP A 63 10.58 1.46 -3.36
N ALA A 64 9.67 2.29 -3.88
CA ALA A 64 9.41 2.39 -5.32
C ALA A 64 10.66 2.89 -6.09
N THR A 65 11.40 3.84 -5.52
CA THR A 65 12.64 4.35 -6.11
C THR A 65 13.73 3.28 -6.14
N VAL A 66 13.87 2.49 -5.07
CA VAL A 66 14.82 1.37 -5.01
C VAL A 66 14.45 0.31 -6.04
N ALA A 67 13.18 -0.08 -6.11
CA ALA A 67 12.70 -1.09 -7.06
C ALA A 67 12.87 -0.67 -8.52
N ALA A 68 12.71 0.61 -8.85
CA ALA A 68 12.89 1.12 -10.23
C ALA A 68 14.34 1.19 -10.70
N LYS A 69 15.32 1.09 -9.79
CA LYS A 69 16.76 1.11 -10.11
C LYS A 69 17.35 -0.28 -10.36
N HIS A 70 16.57 -1.33 -10.17
CA HIS A 70 16.93 -2.73 -10.41
C HIS A 70 16.14 -3.28 -11.60
#